data_AF-A0AAN3TAH7-F1
#
_entry.id   AF-A0AAN3TAH7-F1
#
_cell.length_a   1.000
_cell.length_b   1.000
_cell.length_c   1.000
_cell.angle_alpha   90.00
_cell.angle_beta   90.00
_cell.angle_gamma   90.00
#
_symmetry.space_group_name_H-M   'P 1'
#
loop_
_entity.id
_entity.type
_entity.pdbx_description
1 polymer ?
#
loop_
_entity_poly.entity_id
_entity_poly.type
_entity_poly.pdbx_seq_one_letter_code
_entity_poly.pdbx_strand_id
1 'polypeptide(L)'
;ALERVLGPRLEHPAVLDLLQRYPSPEKLASLGEKKLAAQLCKLAPRLGKRLAADIAQALAEQTVVVPGTNAAAVVLPRLALQLITLRKQRDEVALEVEQRVLAHPLYPVLTSMPGVGVRTAARLLTEVACRAFASAAHLAAYAGLAPVTRRSGSSIRGEHPSRRGNKALKRALFLSAFAALRDPLSRAYYTRKMSQGKRHNQALIALARRRCDVLFAMMRDGTFYTPQGS
;
A
#
# COMPACT_ATOMS: atom_id res chain seq x y z
N ALA A 1 27.91 14.76 5.49
CA ALA A 1 27.26 15.28 4.27
C ALA A 1 26.62 14.17 3.42
N LEU A 2 27.36 13.12 3.05
CA LEU A 2 26.87 12.05 2.15
C LEU A 2 25.63 11.29 2.67
N GLU A 3 25.58 10.97 3.97
CA GLU A 3 24.42 10.31 4.61
C GLU A 3 23.12 11.13 4.43
N ARG A 4 23.20 12.46 4.49
CA ARG A 4 22.03 13.33 4.31
C ARG A 4 21.45 13.25 2.88
N VAL A 5 22.31 12.96 1.90
CA VAL A 5 21.92 12.81 0.49
C VAL A 5 21.37 11.41 0.20
N LEU A 6 22.07 10.37 0.68
CA LEU A 6 21.75 8.97 0.39
C LEU A 6 20.71 8.37 1.35
N GLY A 7 20.75 8.74 2.64
CA GLY A 7 19.92 8.20 3.73
C GLY A 7 18.42 8.17 3.42
N PRO A 8 17.81 9.30 3.01
CA PRO A 8 16.40 9.34 2.63
C PRO A 8 16.03 8.48 1.42
N ARG A 9 17.03 7.91 0.72
CA ARG A 9 16.88 7.20 -0.56
C ARG A 9 17.57 5.83 -0.54
N LEU A 10 17.90 5.28 0.63
CA LEU A 10 18.56 3.98 0.74
C LEU A 10 17.75 2.85 0.09
N GLU A 11 16.42 2.98 0.07
CA GLU A 11 15.55 2.03 -0.63
C GLU A 11 15.42 2.30 -2.13
N HIS A 12 16.10 3.30 -2.72
CA HIS A 12 15.99 3.55 -4.14
C HIS A 12 16.89 2.57 -4.93
N PRO A 13 16.40 1.87 -5.98
CA PRO A 13 17.21 0.90 -6.73
C PRO A 13 18.54 1.45 -7.23
N ALA A 14 18.54 2.68 -7.76
CA ALA A 14 19.77 3.37 -8.19
C ALA A 14 20.78 3.61 -7.07
N VAL A 15 20.32 3.91 -5.84
CA VAL A 15 21.21 4.11 -4.69
C VAL A 15 21.78 2.78 -4.23
N LEU A 16 20.97 1.71 -4.21
CA LEU A 16 21.46 0.38 -3.86
C LEU A 16 22.48 -0.16 -4.87
N ASP A 17 22.24 -0.01 -6.17
CA ASP A 17 23.22 -0.38 -7.21
C ASP A 17 24.53 0.43 -7.08
N LEU A 18 24.41 1.73 -6.77
CA LEU A 18 25.56 2.59 -6.54
C LEU A 18 26.37 2.13 -5.32
N LEU A 19 25.73 1.90 -4.17
CA LEU A 19 26.39 1.45 -2.94
C LEU A 19 26.96 0.03 -3.05
N GLN A 20 26.35 -0.82 -3.88
CA GLN A 20 26.87 -2.14 -4.18
C GLN A 20 28.21 -2.08 -4.93
N ARG A 21 28.32 -1.19 -5.92
CA ARG A 21 29.51 -1.09 -6.79
C ARG A 21 30.59 -0.15 -6.23
N TYR A 22 30.17 0.92 -5.55
CA TYR A 22 31.01 2.01 -5.06
C TYR A 22 30.68 2.30 -3.59
N PRO A 23 31.08 1.42 -2.66
CA PRO A 23 30.64 1.45 -1.27
C PRO A 23 31.34 2.48 -0.38
N SER A 24 32.34 3.20 -0.89
CA SER A 24 33.10 4.19 -0.12
C SER A 24 33.05 5.58 -0.76
N PRO A 25 33.16 6.66 0.03
CA PRO A 25 33.29 8.02 -0.49
C PRO A 25 34.40 8.17 -1.53
N GLU A 26 35.55 7.53 -1.31
CA GLU A 26 36.69 7.53 -2.23
C GLU A 26 36.33 6.91 -3.60
N LYS A 27 35.67 5.74 -3.60
CA LYS A 27 35.23 5.07 -4.83
C LYS A 27 34.12 5.84 -5.55
N LEU A 28 33.29 6.58 -4.82
CA LEU A 28 32.29 7.46 -5.41
C LEU A 28 32.94 8.70 -6.04
N ALA A 29 33.91 9.30 -5.36
CA ALA A 29 34.66 10.44 -5.85
C ALA A 29 35.44 10.10 -7.13
N SER A 30 36.03 8.90 -7.22
CA SER A 30 36.81 8.47 -8.40
C SER A 30 36.01 8.37 -9.70
N LEU A 31 34.68 8.29 -9.64
CA LEU A 31 33.83 8.30 -10.82
C LEU A 31 33.69 9.70 -11.43
N GLY A 32 33.66 10.73 -10.59
CA GLY A 32 33.25 12.08 -10.97
C GLY A 32 31.75 12.18 -11.29
N GLU A 33 31.21 13.41 -11.23
CA GLU A 33 29.77 13.68 -11.35
C GLU A 33 29.15 13.13 -12.63
N LYS A 34 29.81 13.27 -13.79
CA LYS A 34 29.30 12.79 -15.08
C LYS A 34 29.08 11.28 -15.10
N LYS A 35 30.01 10.49 -14.55
CA LYS A 35 29.86 9.02 -14.51
C LYS A 35 28.86 8.59 -13.43
N LEU A 36 28.82 9.29 -12.28
CA LEU A 36 27.77 9.09 -11.27
C LEU A 36 26.38 9.30 -11.87
N ALA A 37 26.18 10.39 -12.61
CA ALA A 37 24.92 10.68 -13.30
C ALA A 37 24.57 9.59 -14.31
N ALA A 38 25.54 9.17 -15.13
CA ALA A 38 25.34 8.09 -16.11
C ALA A 38 24.91 6.77 -15.43
N GLN A 39 25.52 6.41 -14.31
CA GLN A 39 25.17 5.19 -13.58
C GLN A 39 23.80 5.30 -12.91
N LEU A 40 23.53 6.40 -12.21
CA LEU A 40 22.25 6.62 -11.52
C LEU A 40 21.07 6.70 -12.51
N CYS A 41 21.25 7.34 -13.67
CA CYS A 41 20.19 7.48 -14.67
C CYS A 41 19.72 6.15 -15.26
N LYS A 42 20.50 5.07 -15.20
CA LYS A 42 20.07 3.72 -15.64
C LYS A 42 18.86 3.23 -14.85
N LEU A 43 18.80 3.55 -13.55
CA LEU A 43 17.74 3.10 -12.63
C LEU A 43 16.92 4.26 -12.04
N ALA A 44 17.31 5.51 -12.31
CA ALA A 44 16.62 6.71 -11.87
C ALA A 44 16.65 7.82 -12.94
N PRO A 45 15.98 7.68 -14.10
CA PRO A 45 16.10 8.62 -15.22
C PRO A 45 15.79 10.07 -14.85
N ARG A 46 14.80 10.29 -13.97
CA ARG A 46 14.32 11.63 -13.56
C ARG A 46 15.13 12.26 -12.43
N LEU A 47 15.76 11.45 -11.58
CA LEU A 47 16.47 11.90 -10.37
C LEU A 47 17.99 11.87 -10.54
N GLY A 48 18.52 11.00 -11.39
CA GLY A 48 19.93 10.60 -11.40
C GLY A 48 20.92 11.75 -11.56
N LYS A 49 20.63 12.71 -12.45
CA LYS A 49 21.48 13.91 -12.64
C LYS A 49 21.55 14.77 -11.38
N ARG A 50 20.39 15.11 -10.79
CA ARG A 50 20.33 15.91 -9.57
C ARG A 50 21.01 15.19 -8.41
N LEU A 51 20.74 13.89 -8.25
CA LEU A 51 21.35 13.11 -7.18
C LEU A 51 22.87 12.99 -7.34
N ALA A 52 23.38 12.89 -8.57
CA ALA A 52 24.81 12.89 -8.83
C ALA A 52 25.47 14.21 -8.41
N ALA A 53 24.85 15.35 -8.74
CA ALA A 53 25.33 16.66 -8.31
C ALA A 53 25.30 16.80 -6.78
N ASP A 54 24.20 16.40 -6.14
CA ASP A 54 24.07 16.40 -4.67
C ASP A 54 25.15 15.52 -4.00
N ILE A 55 25.47 14.35 -4.58
CA ILE A 55 26.53 13.45 -4.09
C ILE A 55 27.91 14.10 -4.29
N ALA A 56 28.19 14.65 -5.46
CA ALA A 56 29.47 15.27 -5.77
C ALA A 56 29.75 16.46 -4.83
N GLN A 57 28.74 17.31 -4.61
CA GLN A 57 28.81 18.40 -3.64
C GLN A 57 29.04 17.87 -2.22
N ALA A 58 28.28 16.86 -1.79
CA ALA A 58 28.43 16.30 -0.45
C ALA A 58 29.79 15.63 -0.22
N LEU A 59 30.42 15.07 -1.26
CA LEU A 59 31.79 14.54 -1.20
C LEU A 59 32.83 15.66 -1.08
N ALA A 60 32.63 16.78 -1.78
CA ALA A 60 33.52 17.95 -1.69
C ALA A 60 33.46 18.64 -0.32
N GLU A 61 32.30 18.64 0.33
CA GLU A 61 32.10 19.17 1.69
C GLU A 61 32.63 18.22 2.79
N GLN A 62 33.05 17.00 2.44
CA GLN A 62 33.45 16.00 3.42
C GLN A 62 34.92 16.21 3.85
N THR A 63 35.11 16.78 5.03
CA THR A 63 36.44 17.14 5.57
C THR A 63 37.05 16.09 6.50
N VAL A 64 36.26 15.13 6.98
CA VAL A 64 36.69 14.11 7.96
C VAL A 64 36.43 12.71 7.41
N VAL A 65 37.49 11.89 7.36
CA VAL A 65 37.39 10.45 7.14
C VAL A 65 37.31 9.77 8.51
N VAL A 66 36.18 9.10 8.77
CA VAL A 66 35.97 8.42 10.05
C VAL A 66 36.75 7.09 10.06
N PRO A 67 37.49 6.76 11.14
CA PRO A 67 38.08 5.44 11.32
C PRO A 67 37.00 4.35 11.19
N GLY A 68 37.19 3.38 10.31
CA GLY A 68 36.18 2.34 10.01
C GLY A 68 35.41 2.52 8.70
N THR A 69 35.65 3.61 7.95
CA THR A 69 35.12 3.78 6.57
C THR A 69 35.50 2.59 5.66
N ASN A 70 36.69 2.01 5.87
CA ASN A 70 37.14 0.82 5.15
C ASN A 70 36.35 -0.44 5.54
N ALA A 71 35.96 -0.58 6.81
CA ALA A 71 35.12 -1.69 7.26
C ALA A 71 33.69 -1.55 6.70
N ALA A 72 33.14 -0.34 6.69
CA ALA A 72 31.86 -0.04 6.05
C ALA A 72 31.90 -0.38 4.54
N ALA A 73 33.00 -0.10 3.86
CA ALA A 73 33.19 -0.43 2.45
C ALA A 73 33.17 -1.95 2.16
N VAL A 74 33.44 -2.79 3.16
CA VAL A 74 33.37 -4.27 3.06
C VAL A 74 31.94 -4.77 3.28
N VAL A 75 31.21 -4.19 4.24
CA VAL A 75 29.87 -4.66 4.63
C VAL A 75 28.78 -4.10 3.72
N LEU A 76 28.89 -2.84 3.30
CA LEU A 76 27.84 -2.12 2.59
C LEU A 76 27.44 -2.78 1.25
N PRO A 77 28.36 -3.31 0.41
CA PRO A 77 27.97 -4.03 -0.79
C PRO A 77 27.11 -5.26 -0.50
N ARG A 78 27.42 -5.99 0.59
CA ARG A 78 26.69 -7.20 0.98
C ARG A 78 25.28 -6.86 1.42
N LEU A 79 25.12 -5.83 2.24
CA LEU A 79 23.79 -5.35 2.68
C LEU A 79 22.97 -4.78 1.51
N ALA A 80 23.60 -4.01 0.62
CA ALA A 80 22.95 -3.49 -0.57
C ALA A 80 22.45 -4.63 -1.48
N LEU A 81 23.28 -5.65 -1.72
CA LEU A 81 22.90 -6.84 -2.48
C LEU A 81 21.78 -7.64 -1.78
N GLN A 82 21.85 -7.85 -0.47
CA GLN A 82 20.78 -8.51 0.27
C GLN A 82 19.44 -7.77 0.11
N LEU A 83 19.44 -6.44 0.22
CA LEU A 83 18.24 -5.65 0.04
C LEU A 83 17.73 -5.66 -1.41
N ILE A 84 18.62 -5.64 -2.42
CA ILE A 84 18.24 -5.82 -3.83
C ILE A 84 17.55 -7.17 -4.02
N THR A 85 18.17 -8.25 -3.54
CA THR A 85 17.63 -9.62 -3.66
C THR A 85 16.29 -9.77 -2.95
N LEU A 86 16.16 -9.29 -1.70
CA LEU A 86 14.91 -9.35 -0.96
C LEU A 86 13.77 -8.61 -1.65
N ARG A 87 14.07 -7.48 -2.29
CA ARG A 87 13.05 -6.73 -3.06
C ARG A 87 12.64 -7.45 -4.32
N LYS A 88 13.60 -8.06 -5.03
CA LYS A 88 13.29 -8.91 -6.19
C LYS A 88 12.40 -10.07 -5.79
N GLN A 89 12.74 -10.78 -4.71
CA GLN A 89 11.94 -11.88 -4.16
C GLN A 89 10.53 -11.42 -3.75
N ARG A 90 10.41 -10.25 -3.12
CA ARG A 90 9.12 -9.65 -2.78
C ARG A 90 8.26 -9.39 -4.03
N ASP A 91 8.88 -8.87 -5.10
CA ASP A 91 8.17 -8.55 -6.33
C ASP A 91 7.76 -9.83 -7.09
N GLU A 92 8.61 -10.87 -7.07
CA GLU A 92 8.30 -12.22 -7.58
C GLU A 92 7.10 -12.83 -6.83
N VAL A 93 7.13 -12.82 -5.49
CA VAL A 93 6.01 -13.31 -4.66
C VAL A 93 4.74 -12.50 -4.90
N ALA A 94 4.85 -11.17 -5.10
CA ALA A 94 3.69 -10.34 -5.40
C ALA A 94 3.01 -10.75 -6.73
N LEU A 95 3.81 -11.07 -7.75
CA LEU A 95 3.31 -11.58 -9.04
C LEU A 95 2.63 -12.96 -8.87
N GLU A 96 3.23 -13.87 -8.11
CA GLU A 96 2.62 -15.17 -7.84
C GLU A 96 1.28 -15.05 -7.10
N VAL A 97 1.20 -14.15 -6.13
CA VAL A 97 -0.06 -13.86 -5.41
C VAL A 97 -1.10 -13.30 -6.37
N GLU A 98 -0.72 -12.36 -7.24
CA GLU A 98 -1.62 -11.80 -8.25
C GLU A 98 -2.15 -12.88 -9.20
N GLN A 99 -1.28 -13.75 -9.72
CA GLN A 99 -1.70 -14.88 -10.57
C GLN A 99 -2.69 -15.82 -9.86
N ARG A 100 -2.42 -16.17 -8.60
CA ARG A 100 -3.34 -17.01 -7.79
C ARG A 100 -4.68 -16.32 -7.56
N VAL A 101 -4.68 -15.01 -7.35
CA VAL A 101 -5.91 -14.22 -7.19
C VAL A 101 -6.70 -14.21 -8.49
N LEU A 102 -6.06 -13.95 -9.63
CA LEU A 102 -6.72 -13.95 -10.95
C LEU A 102 -7.32 -15.32 -11.31
N ALA A 103 -6.65 -16.41 -10.92
CA ALA A 103 -7.12 -17.78 -11.16
C ALA A 103 -8.22 -18.23 -10.19
N HIS A 104 -8.51 -17.48 -9.13
CA HIS A 104 -9.47 -17.90 -8.12
C HIS A 104 -10.93 -17.81 -8.64
N PRO A 105 -11.80 -18.82 -8.43
CA PRO A 105 -13.17 -18.81 -8.97
C PRO A 105 -14.02 -17.60 -8.55
N LEU A 106 -13.85 -17.11 -7.33
CA LEU A 106 -14.53 -15.91 -6.83
C LEU A 106 -13.94 -14.59 -7.38
N TYR A 107 -12.81 -14.58 -8.06
CA TYR A 107 -12.24 -13.35 -8.61
C TYR A 107 -13.18 -12.61 -9.57
N PRO A 108 -13.69 -13.23 -10.66
CA PRO A 108 -14.63 -12.56 -11.55
C PRO A 108 -15.92 -12.14 -10.83
N VAL A 109 -16.38 -12.92 -9.85
CA VAL A 109 -17.51 -12.58 -8.99
C VAL A 109 -17.23 -11.27 -8.26
N LEU A 110 -16.12 -11.18 -7.53
CA LEU A 110 -15.74 -10.00 -6.76
C LEU A 110 -15.54 -8.76 -7.63
N THR A 111 -14.83 -8.89 -8.76
CA THR A 111 -14.51 -7.75 -9.63
C THR A 111 -15.66 -7.30 -10.51
N SER A 112 -16.77 -8.05 -10.57
CA SER A 112 -18.01 -7.57 -11.21
C SER A 112 -18.63 -6.38 -10.47
N MET A 113 -18.32 -6.19 -9.18
CA MET A 113 -18.75 -5.00 -8.43
C MET A 113 -17.83 -3.80 -8.73
N PRO A 114 -18.37 -2.65 -9.20
CA PRO A 114 -17.57 -1.45 -9.46
C PRO A 114 -16.76 -1.02 -8.25
N GLY A 115 -15.48 -0.70 -8.44
CA GLY A 115 -14.56 -0.33 -7.35
C GLY A 115 -13.91 -1.52 -6.64
N VAL A 116 -14.11 -2.75 -7.08
CA VAL A 116 -13.33 -3.92 -6.64
C VAL A 116 -12.34 -4.29 -7.74
N GLY A 117 -11.05 -4.11 -7.48
CA GLY A 117 -9.97 -4.55 -8.37
C GLY A 117 -9.11 -5.64 -7.71
N VAL A 118 -8.08 -6.11 -8.40
CA VAL A 118 -7.19 -7.22 -8.00
C VAL A 118 -6.75 -7.15 -6.53
N ARG A 119 -6.25 -6.00 -6.07
CA ARG A 119 -5.77 -5.85 -4.68
C ARG A 119 -6.89 -5.95 -3.63
N THR A 120 -8.07 -5.42 -3.94
CA THR A 120 -9.24 -5.52 -3.06
C THR A 120 -9.78 -6.95 -3.06
N ALA A 121 -9.86 -7.58 -4.23
CA ALA A 121 -10.26 -8.98 -4.38
C ALA A 121 -9.30 -9.89 -3.62
N ALA A 122 -7.98 -9.73 -3.79
CA ALA A 122 -6.97 -10.46 -3.04
C ALA A 122 -7.20 -10.37 -1.53
N ARG A 123 -7.47 -9.16 -1.02
CA ARG A 123 -7.74 -8.98 0.42
C ARG A 123 -9.01 -9.69 0.87
N LEU A 124 -10.06 -9.68 0.06
CA LEU A 124 -11.31 -10.40 0.35
C LEU A 124 -11.08 -11.92 0.32
N LEU A 125 -10.35 -12.44 -0.68
CA LEU A 125 -10.04 -13.85 -0.77
C LEU A 125 -9.24 -14.34 0.44
N THR A 126 -8.15 -13.65 0.79
CA THR A 126 -7.29 -14.06 1.91
C THR A 126 -8.00 -13.96 3.27
N GLU A 127 -8.82 -12.94 3.48
CA GLU A 127 -9.40 -12.67 4.80
C GLU A 127 -10.81 -13.21 4.98
N VAL A 128 -11.53 -13.50 3.89
CA VAL A 128 -12.95 -13.85 3.92
C VAL A 128 -13.22 -15.21 3.31
N ALA A 129 -12.63 -15.56 2.17
CA ALA A 129 -13.03 -16.78 1.44
C ALA A 129 -12.79 -18.09 2.23
N CYS A 130 -11.77 -18.12 3.08
CA CYS A 130 -11.47 -19.29 3.94
C CYS A 130 -12.16 -19.23 5.32
N ARG A 131 -13.11 -18.30 5.53
CA ARG A 131 -13.78 -18.13 6.82
C ARG A 131 -15.29 -18.20 6.65
N ALA A 132 -15.94 -18.97 7.50
CA ALA A 132 -17.40 -18.96 7.61
C ALA A 132 -17.84 -17.75 8.46
N PHE A 133 -18.64 -16.86 7.88
CA PHE A 133 -19.35 -15.81 8.61
C PHE A 133 -20.84 -16.14 8.63
N ALA A 134 -21.45 -16.16 9.81
CA ALA A 134 -22.87 -16.45 9.97
C ALA A 134 -23.78 -15.44 9.27
N SER A 135 -23.33 -14.19 9.10
CA SER A 135 -24.05 -13.17 8.35
C SER A 135 -23.13 -12.05 7.87
N ALA A 136 -23.64 -11.24 6.95
CA ALA A 136 -22.95 -10.04 6.50
C ALA A 136 -22.61 -9.04 7.63
N ALA A 137 -23.44 -8.99 8.67
CA ALA A 137 -23.16 -8.19 9.86
C ALA A 137 -21.92 -8.69 10.62
N HIS A 138 -21.73 -10.01 10.71
CA HIS A 138 -20.52 -10.60 11.30
C HIS A 138 -19.28 -10.26 10.48
N LEU A 139 -19.37 -10.34 9.15
CA LEU A 139 -18.28 -9.92 8.27
C LEU A 139 -17.94 -8.43 8.47
N ALA A 140 -18.95 -7.56 8.53
CA ALA A 140 -18.73 -6.14 8.74
C ALA A 140 -18.17 -5.79 10.13
N ALA A 141 -18.57 -6.52 11.17
CA ALA A 141 -17.98 -6.40 12.50
C ALA A 141 -16.51 -6.85 12.48
N TYR A 142 -16.21 -7.98 11.85
CA TYR A 142 -14.85 -8.47 11.65
C TYR A 142 -13.99 -7.47 10.87
N ALA A 143 -14.53 -6.87 9.81
CA ALA A 143 -13.86 -5.82 9.04
C ALA A 143 -13.76 -4.48 9.79
N GLY A 144 -14.38 -4.32 10.96
CA GLY A 144 -14.40 -3.06 11.71
C GLY A 144 -15.19 -1.93 11.02
N LEU A 145 -16.16 -2.30 10.17
CA LEU A 145 -17.10 -1.40 9.49
C LEU A 145 -18.41 -1.20 10.26
N ALA A 146 -18.78 -2.15 11.13
CA ALA A 146 -19.94 -2.00 11.99
C ALA A 146 -19.71 -0.86 13.01
N PRO A 147 -20.71 0.02 13.23
CA PRO A 147 -20.65 0.98 14.32
C PRO A 147 -20.63 0.24 15.67
N VAL A 148 -19.91 0.81 16.63
CA VAL A 148 -19.89 0.30 18.01
C VAL A 148 -20.67 1.25 18.87
N THR A 149 -21.74 0.77 19.49
CA THR A 149 -22.47 1.52 20.51
C THR A 149 -21.63 1.53 21.78
N ARG A 150 -21.19 2.71 22.24
CA ARG A 150 -20.57 2.83 23.57
C ARG A 150 -21.66 3.14 24.58
N ARG A 151 -21.91 2.20 25.50
CA ARG A 151 -22.65 2.48 26.73
C ARG A 151 -21.64 2.69 27.85
N SER A 152 -21.57 3.91 28.38
CA SER A 152 -20.88 4.20 29.64
C SER A 152 -21.84 5.04 30.48
N GLY A 153 -22.39 4.46 31.55
CA GLY A 153 -23.20 5.12 32.59
C GLY A 153 -24.40 5.97 32.10
N SER A 154 -25.63 5.52 32.37
CA SER A 154 -26.94 6.20 32.18
C SER A 154 -27.23 6.97 30.86
N SER A 155 -26.29 7.05 29.92
CA SER A 155 -26.40 7.83 28.68
C SER A 155 -25.88 7.03 27.49
N ILE A 156 -26.72 6.92 26.45
CA ILE A 156 -26.32 6.38 25.15
C ILE A 156 -25.69 7.53 24.35
N ARG A 157 -24.36 7.69 24.47
CA ARG A 157 -23.61 8.64 23.63
C ARG A 157 -23.29 8.03 22.28
N GLY A 158 -24.25 8.06 21.35
CA GLY A 158 -24.06 7.90 19.91
C GLY A 158 -23.36 6.62 19.41
N GLU A 159 -23.30 6.47 18.09
CA GLU A 159 -22.54 5.42 17.42
C GLU A 159 -21.09 5.88 17.17
N HIS A 160 -20.11 5.07 17.56
CA HIS A 160 -18.70 5.37 17.34
C HIS A 160 -18.06 4.43 16.31
N PRO A 161 -17.03 4.89 15.57
CA PRO A 161 -16.23 4.01 14.74
C PRO A 161 -15.56 2.92 15.57
N SER A 162 -15.66 1.66 15.13
CA SER A 162 -14.90 0.57 15.74
C SER A 162 -13.38 0.84 15.68
N ARG A 163 -12.72 0.74 16.83
CA ARG A 163 -11.24 0.66 16.94
C ARG A 163 -10.72 -0.79 16.86
N ARG A 164 -11.62 -1.77 16.85
CA ARG A 164 -11.34 -3.21 16.75
C ARG A 164 -11.67 -3.70 15.33
N GLY A 165 -11.14 -4.87 14.96
CA GLY A 165 -11.38 -5.51 13.65
C GLY A 165 -10.17 -5.48 12.71
N ASN A 166 -10.32 -6.14 11.57
CA ASN A 166 -9.29 -6.31 10.56
C ASN A 166 -9.02 -5.00 9.81
N LYS A 167 -7.98 -4.27 10.24
CA LYS A 167 -7.62 -2.95 9.71
C LYS A 167 -7.30 -2.97 8.21
N ALA A 168 -6.68 -4.04 7.72
CA ALA A 168 -6.33 -4.15 6.31
C ALA A 168 -7.57 -4.43 5.44
N LEU A 169 -8.51 -5.25 5.91
CA LEU A 169 -9.81 -5.43 5.24
C LEU A 169 -10.64 -4.15 5.26
N LYS A 170 -10.67 -3.43 6.39
CA LYS A 170 -11.30 -2.10 6.50
C LYS A 170 -10.77 -1.12 5.45
N ARG A 171 -9.45 -1.05 5.32
CA ARG A 171 -8.78 -0.17 4.35
C ARG A 171 -9.13 -0.56 2.91
N ALA A 172 -9.11 -1.85 2.59
CA ALA A 172 -9.48 -2.34 1.25
C ALA A 172 -10.93 -1.97 0.90
N LEU A 173 -11.88 -2.19 1.82
CA LEU A 173 -13.29 -1.87 1.61
C LEU A 173 -13.54 -0.35 1.54
N PHE A 174 -12.82 0.45 2.32
CA PHE A 174 -12.87 1.92 2.22
C PHE A 174 -12.37 2.42 0.86
N LEU A 175 -11.21 1.95 0.39
CA LEU A 175 -10.67 2.31 -0.93
C LEU A 175 -11.58 1.83 -2.05
N SER A 176 -12.20 0.66 -1.90
CA SER A 176 -13.21 0.16 -2.83
C SER A 176 -14.43 1.07 -2.91
N ALA A 177 -14.95 1.51 -1.76
CA ALA A 177 -16.07 2.46 -1.71
C ALA A 177 -15.72 3.82 -2.33
N PHE A 178 -14.49 4.29 -2.12
CA PHE A 178 -14.01 5.52 -2.76
C PHE A 178 -13.92 5.38 -4.28
N ALA A 179 -13.32 4.29 -4.78
CA ALA A 179 -13.24 4.01 -6.21
C ALA A 179 -14.63 3.85 -6.85
N ALA A 180 -15.57 3.26 -6.11
CA ALA A 180 -16.95 3.09 -6.54
C ALA A 180 -17.73 4.41 -6.67
N LEU A 181 -17.21 5.56 -6.25
CA LEU A 181 -17.89 6.84 -6.45
C LEU A 181 -18.04 7.24 -7.93
N ARG A 182 -17.40 6.53 -8.86
CA ARG A 182 -17.65 6.67 -10.31
C ARG A 182 -18.93 5.96 -10.77
N ASP A 183 -19.43 5.01 -9.98
CA ASP A 183 -20.70 4.33 -10.22
C ASP A 183 -21.88 5.18 -9.71
N PRO A 184 -22.93 5.41 -10.52
CA PRO A 184 -24.06 6.28 -10.15
C PRO A 184 -24.79 5.85 -8.87
N LEU A 185 -25.01 4.55 -8.65
CA LEU A 185 -25.74 4.07 -7.45
C LEU A 185 -24.93 4.28 -6.17
N SER A 186 -23.63 3.99 -6.23
CA SER A 186 -22.69 4.23 -5.14
C SER A 186 -22.56 5.74 -4.85
N ARG A 187 -22.51 6.58 -5.90
CA ARG A 187 -22.50 8.04 -5.77
C ARG A 187 -23.78 8.56 -5.13
N ALA A 188 -24.95 8.10 -5.57
CA ALA A 188 -26.24 8.52 -5.03
C ALA A 188 -26.35 8.19 -3.53
N TYR A 189 -25.94 6.98 -3.12
CA TYR A 189 -25.89 6.62 -1.70
C TYR A 189 -24.94 7.51 -0.90
N TYR A 190 -23.73 7.76 -1.42
CA TYR A 190 -22.75 8.63 -0.79
C TYR A 190 -23.30 10.06 -0.61
N THR A 191 -23.87 10.65 -1.66
CA THR A 191 -24.45 11.99 -1.63
C THR A 191 -25.60 12.08 -0.63
N ARG A 192 -26.47 11.06 -0.58
CA ARG A 192 -27.53 10.97 0.43
C ARG A 192 -26.99 10.90 1.86
N LYS A 193 -25.86 10.22 2.10
CA LYS A 193 -25.23 10.21 3.43
C LYS A 193 -24.60 11.56 3.77
N MET A 194 -24.03 12.26 2.80
CA MET A 194 -23.54 13.63 2.98
C MET A 194 -24.68 14.60 3.32
N SER A 195 -25.84 14.52 2.64
CA SER A 195 -27.01 15.37 2.94
C SER A 195 -27.62 15.08 4.30
N GLN A 196 -27.43 13.88 4.85
CA GLN A 196 -27.76 13.51 6.23
C GLN A 196 -26.74 14.02 7.27
N GLY A 197 -25.85 14.96 6.90
CA GLY A 197 -24.87 15.57 7.79
C GLY A 197 -23.63 14.73 8.09
N LYS A 198 -23.42 13.59 7.40
CA LYS A 198 -22.18 12.80 7.56
C LYS A 198 -21.01 13.50 6.88
N ARG A 199 -19.83 13.46 7.52
CA ARG A 199 -18.57 13.89 6.89
C ARG A 199 -18.14 12.91 5.80
N HIS A 200 -17.28 13.35 4.87
CA HIS A 200 -16.75 12.54 3.76
C HIS A 200 -16.36 11.10 4.16
N ASN A 201 -15.46 10.95 5.15
CA ASN A 201 -15.00 9.64 5.60
C ASN A 201 -16.11 8.80 6.26
N GLN A 202 -17.08 9.44 6.92
CA GLN A 202 -18.22 8.74 7.51
C GLN A 202 -19.19 8.23 6.43
N ALA A 203 -19.43 9.04 5.39
CA ALA A 203 -20.23 8.64 4.24
C ALA A 203 -19.58 7.48 3.46
N LEU A 204 -18.25 7.51 3.28
CA LEU A 204 -17.50 6.41 2.67
C LEU A 204 -17.53 5.13 3.51
N ILE A 205 -17.41 5.22 4.83
CA ILE A 205 -17.52 4.05 5.71
C ILE A 205 -18.93 3.46 5.66
N ALA A 206 -19.97 4.30 5.62
CA ALA A 206 -21.34 3.84 5.43
C ALA A 206 -21.54 3.13 4.08
N LEU A 207 -20.97 3.69 3.01
CA LEU A 207 -20.98 3.05 1.69
C LEU A 207 -20.21 1.72 1.70
N ALA A 208 -19.02 1.69 2.31
CA ALA A 208 -18.23 0.46 2.47
C ALA A 208 -19.00 -0.61 3.27
N ARG A 209 -19.73 -0.22 4.32
CA ARG A 209 -20.59 -1.11 5.10
C ARG A 209 -21.69 -1.73 4.22
N ARG A 210 -22.40 -0.93 3.43
CA ARG A 210 -23.44 -1.41 2.50
C ARG A 210 -22.85 -2.36 1.45
N ARG A 211 -21.70 -1.99 0.87
CA ARG A 211 -21.01 -2.81 -0.14
C ARG A 211 -20.49 -4.12 0.44
N CYS A 212 -20.07 -4.12 1.71
CA CYS A 212 -19.68 -5.34 2.43
C CYS A 212 -20.84 -6.35 2.50
N ASP A 213 -22.09 -5.90 2.68
CA ASP A 213 -23.25 -6.79 2.67
C ASP A 213 -23.45 -7.48 1.32
N VAL A 214 -23.34 -6.70 0.25
CA VAL A 214 -23.49 -7.22 -1.11
C VAL A 214 -22.35 -8.16 -1.46
N LEU A 215 -21.09 -7.82 -1.12
CA LEU A 215 -19.94 -8.70 -1.32
C LEU A 215 -20.10 -10.02 -0.56
N PHE A 216 -20.62 -9.99 0.67
CA PHE A 216 -20.94 -11.22 1.41
C PHE A 216 -21.93 -12.10 0.66
N ALA A 217 -23.03 -11.54 0.15
CA ALA A 217 -24.02 -12.30 -0.62
C ALA A 217 -23.42 -12.87 -1.92
N MET A 218 -22.68 -12.05 -2.67
CA MET A 218 -21.99 -12.49 -3.90
C MET A 218 -21.02 -13.63 -3.65
N MET A 219 -20.22 -13.57 -2.58
CA MET A 219 -19.29 -14.66 -2.23
C MET A 219 -20.00 -15.92 -1.76
N ARG A 220 -21.11 -15.79 -1.02
CA ARG A 220 -21.92 -16.92 -0.54
C ARG A 220 -22.60 -17.65 -1.69
N ASP A 221 -23.18 -16.89 -2.63
CA ASP A 221 -24.03 -17.43 -3.70
C ASP A 221 -23.26 -17.68 -5.00
N GLY A 222 -22.00 -17.21 -5.10
CA GLY A 222 -21.21 -17.29 -6.34
C GLY A 222 -21.77 -16.42 -7.47
N THR A 223 -22.54 -15.38 -7.16
CA THR A 223 -23.28 -14.57 -8.14
C THR A 223 -22.60 -13.26 -8.46
N PHE A 224 -22.67 -12.84 -9.72
CA PHE A 224 -22.19 -11.52 -10.15
C PHE A 224 -22.98 -10.38 -9.53
N TYR A 225 -22.33 -9.22 -9.42
CA TYR A 225 -22.94 -8.01 -8.92
C TYR A 225 -24.09 -7.58 -9.84
N THR A 226 -25.31 -7.68 -9.31
CA THR A 226 -26.49 -7.07 -9.92
C THR A 226 -26.75 -5.74 -9.21
N PRO A 227 -26.82 -4.60 -9.94
CA PRO A 227 -27.18 -3.33 -9.35
C PRO A 227 -28.61 -3.41 -8.79
N GLN A 228 -28.75 -3.54 -7.47
CA GLN A 228 -30.06 -3.47 -6.84
C GLN A 228 -30.48 -2.00 -6.78
N GLY A 229 -31.42 -1.63 -7.65
CA GLY A 229 -32.15 -0.37 -7.54
C GLY A 229 -32.82 -0.31 -6.18
N SER A 230 -32.53 0.74 -5.42
CA SER A 230 -33.30 1.12 -4.23
C SER A 230 -34.34 2.14 -4.61
#